data_AF-D7G9S3-F1
#
_entry.id   AF-D7G9S3-F1
#
_cell.length_a   1.000
_cell.length_b   1.000
_cell.length_c   1.000
_cell.angle_alpha   90.00
_cell.angle_beta   90.00
_cell.angle_gamma   90.00
#
_symmetry.space_group_name_H-M   'P 1'
#
loop_
_entity.id
_entity.type
_entity.pdbx_description
1 polymer ?
#
loop_
_entity_poly.entity_id
_entity_poly.type
_entity_poly.pdbx_seq_one_letter_code
_entity_poly.pdbx_strand_id
1 'polypeptide(L)'
;SGTHKFLTEHHVEATKINKVLEGHPHIEDAIRNRQIQLIFNTTSTASAISDSKSLRYAALMQNVPYYTTIAGAEAVVEAIKALTKRRLEVRSLQSYFS
;
A
#
# COMPACT_ATOMS: atom_id res chain seq x y z
N SER A 1 9.27 4.10 -14.45
CA SER A 1 8.95 3.60 -13.10
C SER A 1 10.21 3.64 -12.23
N GLY A 2 10.20 4.47 -11.17
CA GLY A 2 11.35 4.67 -10.27
C GLY A 2 11.49 3.57 -9.21
N THR A 3 10.39 3.25 -8.50
CA THR A 3 10.40 2.23 -7.44
C THR A 3 10.81 0.86 -7.94
N HIS A 4 10.26 0.40 -9.08
CA HIS A 4 10.65 -0.89 -9.67
C HIS A 4 12.15 -0.93 -9.97
N LYS A 5 12.69 0.12 -10.60
CA LYS A 5 14.11 0.20 -10.94
C LYS A 5 14.99 0.09 -9.69
N PHE A 6 14.67 0.88 -8.66
CA PHE A 6 15.40 0.85 -7.38
C PHE A 6 15.38 -0.55 -6.74
N LEU A 7 14.22 -1.22 -6.69
CA LEU A 7 14.10 -2.57 -6.12
C LEU A 7 14.95 -3.59 -6.89
N THR A 8 14.87 -3.59 -8.22
CA THR A 8 15.64 -4.50 -9.07
C THR A 8 17.16 -4.26 -8.94
N GLU A 9 17.59 -3.00 -8.88
CA GLU A 9 19.00 -2.63 -8.65
C GLU A 9 19.52 -3.14 -7.29
N HIS A 10 18.64 -3.30 -6.31
CA HIS A 10 18.94 -3.89 -5.00
C HIS A 10 18.60 -5.40 -4.90
N HIS A 11 18.44 -6.09 -6.04
CA HIS A 11 18.12 -7.52 -6.12
C HIS A 11 16.82 -7.93 -5.42
N VAL A 12 15.87 -7.01 -5.27
CA VAL A 12 14.51 -7.29 -4.80
C VAL A 12 13.63 -7.54 -6.02
N GLU A 13 13.05 -8.73 -6.10
CA GLU A 13 12.11 -9.08 -7.17
C GLU A 13 10.87 -8.18 -7.10
N ALA A 14 10.52 -7.54 -8.21
CA ALA A 14 9.38 -6.65 -8.30
C ALA A 14 8.76 -6.73 -9.69
N THR A 15 7.44 -6.87 -9.76
CA THR A 15 6.70 -6.82 -11.03
C THR A 15 6.37 -5.38 -11.38
N LYS A 16 6.79 -4.91 -12.55
CA LYS A 16 6.42 -3.58 -13.04
C LYS A 16 4.93 -3.54 -13.41
N ILE A 17 4.24 -2.50 -12.98
CA ILE A 17 2.88 -2.16 -13.42
C ILE A 17 2.84 -0.72 -13.91
N ASN A 18 2.04 -0.45 -14.94
CA ASN A 18 1.92 0.89 -15.53
C ASN A 18 1.14 1.82 -14.59
N LYS A 19 1.51 3.10 -14.59
CA LYS A 19 0.63 4.17 -14.12
C LYS A 19 -0.56 4.32 -15.08
N VAL A 20 -1.63 4.97 -14.64
CA VAL A 20 -2.81 5.22 -15.49
C VAL A 20 -2.43 5.95 -16.78
N LEU A 21 -1.54 6.94 -16.70
CA LEU A 21 -1.05 7.70 -17.86
C LEU A 21 -0.09 6.90 -18.77
N GLU A 22 0.40 5.74 -18.33
CA GLU A 22 1.36 4.91 -19.08
C GLU A 22 0.66 3.82 -19.92
N GLY A 23 -0.67 3.70 -19.87
CA GLY A 23 -1.49 2.77 -20.67
C GLY A 23 -1.78 1.42 -20.02
N HIS A 24 -2.64 0.61 -20.65
CA HIS A 24 -3.16 -0.65 -20.10
C HIS A 24 -2.20 -1.86 -20.29
N PRO A 25 -2.25 -2.87 -19.39
CA PRO A 25 -2.95 -2.86 -18.10
C PRO A 25 -2.22 -1.95 -17.09
N HIS A 26 -2.98 -1.21 -16.28
CA HIS A 26 -2.42 -0.27 -15.30
C HIS A 26 -2.89 -0.53 -13.87
N ILE A 27 -2.28 0.15 -12.90
CA ILE A 27 -2.54 -0.06 -11.47
C ILE A 27 -4.01 0.00 -11.05
N GLU A 28 -4.83 0.86 -11.64
CA GLU A 28 -6.27 0.92 -11.33
C GLU A 28 -7.01 -0.37 -11.75
N ASP A 29 -6.60 -1.01 -12.85
CA ASP A 29 -7.18 -2.28 -13.31
C ASP A 29 -6.86 -3.38 -12.29
N ALA A 30 -5.61 -3.44 -11.83
CA ALA A 30 -5.16 -4.42 -10.85
C ALA A 30 -5.87 -4.25 -9.49
N ILE A 31 -6.12 -3.01 -9.07
CA ILE A 31 -6.90 -2.73 -7.85
C ILE A 31 -8.34 -3.22 -8.02
N ARG A 32 -9.01 -2.89 -9.13
CA ARG A 32 -10.39 -3.32 -9.41
C ARG A 32 -10.51 -4.84 -9.54
N ASN A 33 -9.50 -5.50 -10.10
CA ASN A 33 -9.44 -6.96 -10.22
C ASN A 33 -8.98 -7.67 -8.93
N ARG A 34 -8.86 -6.94 -7.80
CA ARG A 34 -8.42 -7.48 -6.49
C ARG A 34 -7.05 -8.15 -6.49
N GLN A 35 -6.20 -7.78 -7.45
CA GLN A 35 -4.84 -8.29 -7.56
C GLN A 35 -3.88 -7.58 -6.58
N ILE A 36 -4.30 -6.45 -6.00
CA ILE A 36 -3.55 -5.67 -5.01
C ILE A 36 -4.28 -5.68 -3.67
N GLN A 37 -3.59 -6.05 -2.59
CA GLN A 37 -4.17 -6.16 -1.24
C GLN A 37 -3.63 -5.09 -0.27
N LEU A 38 -2.58 -4.36 -0.65
CA LEU A 38 -1.95 -3.32 0.16
C LEU A 38 -1.24 -2.32 -0.76
N ILE A 39 -1.35 -1.03 -0.47
CA ILE A 39 -0.73 0.03 -1.25
C ILE A 39 0.08 0.98 -0.35
N PHE A 40 1.35 1.19 -0.71
CA PHE A 40 2.18 2.27 -0.19
C PHE A 40 2.37 3.32 -1.29
N ASN A 41 1.83 4.51 -1.10
CA ASN A 41 1.90 5.60 -2.06
C ASN A 41 2.42 6.89 -1.40
N THR A 42 3.74 7.07 -1.40
CA THR A 42 4.36 8.31 -0.93
C THR A 42 4.50 9.31 -2.07
N THR A 43 3.92 10.50 -1.93
CA THR A 43 4.02 11.58 -2.92
C THR A 43 4.65 12.82 -2.31
N SER A 44 5.63 13.42 -2.99
CA SER A 44 6.36 14.60 -2.51
C SER A 44 6.15 15.86 -3.37
N THR A 45 5.54 15.75 -4.55
CA THR A 45 5.32 16.89 -5.46
C THR A 45 3.83 17.06 -5.79
N ALA A 46 3.43 18.29 -6.11
CA ALA A 46 2.05 18.59 -6.52
C ALA A 46 1.61 17.80 -7.77
N SER A 47 2.52 17.65 -8.74
CA SER A 47 2.28 16.80 -9.92
C SER A 47 2.05 15.34 -9.54
N ALA A 48 2.87 14.78 -8.67
CA ALA A 48 2.71 13.40 -8.20
C ALA A 48 1.40 13.21 -7.44
N ILE A 49 0.92 14.20 -6.68
CA ILE A 49 -0.37 14.16 -5.98
C ILE A 49 -1.54 14.12 -6.99
N SER A 50 -1.48 14.93 -8.04
CA SER A 50 -2.48 14.96 -9.11
C SER A 50 -2.53 13.63 -9.87
N ASP A 51 -1.36 13.14 -10.31
CA ASP A 51 -1.22 11.91 -11.08
C ASP A 51 -1.66 10.65 -10.31
N SER A 52 -1.62 10.70 -8.98
CA SER A 52 -2.03 9.60 -8.10
C SER A 52 -3.50 9.68 -7.64
N LYS A 53 -4.28 10.66 -8.11
CA LYS A 53 -5.70 10.82 -7.73
C LYS A 53 -6.55 9.59 -8.06
N SER A 54 -6.40 9.05 -9.27
CA SER A 54 -7.14 7.84 -9.71
C SER A 54 -6.77 6.62 -8.88
N LEU A 55 -5.48 6.42 -8.59
CA LEU A 55 -5.00 5.34 -7.71
C LEU A 55 -5.61 5.44 -6.30
N ARG A 56 -5.60 6.63 -5.68
CA ARG A 56 -6.19 6.82 -4.35
C ARG A 56 -7.69 6.55 -4.35
N TYR A 57 -8.39 7.02 -5.38
CA TYR A 57 -9.82 6.79 -5.53
C TYR A 57 -10.14 5.31 -5.71
N ALA A 58 -9.41 4.61 -6.57
CA ALA A 58 -9.58 3.17 -6.79
C ALA A 58 -9.33 2.36 -5.50
N ALA A 59 -8.26 2.69 -4.76
CA ALA A 59 -7.94 2.04 -3.49
C ALA A 59 -9.08 2.22 -2.46
N LEU A 60 -9.59 3.45 -2.33
CA LEU A 60 -10.70 3.78 -1.44
C LEU A 60 -11.98 3.03 -1.83
N MET A 61 -12.34 3.05 -3.12
CA MET A 61 -13.57 2.41 -3.62
C MET A 61 -13.54 0.88 -3.49
N GLN A 62 -12.35 0.27 -3.55
CA GLN A 62 -12.18 -1.18 -3.40
C GLN A 62 -11.84 -1.61 -1.96
N ASN A 63 -11.85 -0.69 -1.00
CA ASN A 63 -11.46 -0.93 0.40
C ASN A 63 -10.07 -1.59 0.54
N VAL A 64 -9.12 -1.20 -0.33
CA VAL A 64 -7.74 -1.67 -0.25
C VAL A 64 -6.99 -0.76 0.73
N PRO A 65 -6.36 -1.30 1.80
CA PRO A 65 -5.52 -0.53 2.70
C PRO A 65 -4.46 0.26 1.94
N TYR A 66 -4.43 1.57 2.18
CA TYR A 66 -3.57 2.51 1.46
C TYR A 66 -2.90 3.47 2.46
N TYR A 67 -1.60 3.66 2.30
CA TYR A 67 -0.79 4.47 3.20
C TYR A 67 0.06 5.47 2.41
N THR A 68 0.15 6.70 2.93
CA THR A 68 0.79 7.83 2.24
C THR A 68 2.11 8.29 2.85
N THR A 69 2.49 7.70 3.98
CA THR A 69 3.70 8.07 4.73
C THR A 69 4.57 6.85 4.95
N ILE A 70 5.88 7.07 5.03
CA ILE A 70 6.84 6.01 5.37
C ILE A 70 6.60 5.50 6.79
N ALA A 71 6.35 6.39 7.75
CA ALA A 71 6.02 5.99 9.13
C ALA A 71 4.77 5.09 9.20
N GLY A 72 3.74 5.38 8.39
CA GLY A 72 2.57 4.52 8.27
C GLY A 72 2.91 3.16 7.65
N ALA A 73 3.80 3.14 6.65
CA ALA A 73 4.27 1.90 6.05
C ALA A 73 5.03 1.02 7.05
N GLU A 74 5.96 1.59 7.80
CA GLU A 74 6.73 0.90 8.85
C GLU A 74 5.81 0.30 9.93
N ALA A 75 4.86 1.09 10.44
CA ALA A 75 3.92 0.63 11.46
C ALA A 75 3.07 -0.57 10.99
N VAL A 76 2.64 -0.56 9.73
CA VAL A 76 1.83 -1.64 9.13
C VAL A 76 2.66 -2.91 8.93
N VAL A 77 3.90 -2.78 8.48
CA VAL A 77 4.80 -3.92 8.33
C VAL A 77 5.02 -4.62 9.67
N GLU A 78 5.26 -3.85 10.74
CA GLU A 78 5.39 -4.41 12.09
C GLU A 78 4.08 -5.03 12.59
N ALA A 79 2.92 -4.41 12.31
CA ALA A 79 1.62 -5.00 12.64
C ALA A 79 1.38 -6.34 11.92
N ILE A 80 1.65 -6.43 10.62
CA ILE A 80 1.55 -7.67 9.84
C ILE A 80 2.49 -8.74 10.40
N LYS A 81 3.72 -8.37 10.73
CA LYS A 81 4.71 -9.28 11.34
C LYS A 81 4.29 -9.77 12.73
N ALA A 82 3.61 -8.94 13.52
CA ALA A 82 3.04 -9.35 14.80
C ALA A 82 1.87 -10.33 14.60
N LEU A 83 0.95 -10.02 13.69
CA LEU A 83 -0.24 -10.82 13.38
C LEU A 83 0.09 -12.19 12.75
N THR A 84 1.20 -12.29 12.02
CA THR A 84 1.68 -13.58 11.49
C THR A 84 2.26 -14.49 12.58
N LYS A 85 2.71 -13.93 13.72
CA LYS A 85 3.29 -14.70 14.83
C LYS A 85 2.28 -15.04 15.93
N ARG A 86 1.27 -14.20 16.14
CA ARG A 86 0.30 -14.33 17.23
C ARG A 86 -1.09 -13.92 16.74
N ARG A 87 -2.11 -14.65 17.16
CA ARG A 87 -3.50 -14.25 16.93
C ARG A 87 -3.85 -13.09 17.87
N LEU A 88 -4.76 -12.24 17.42
CA LEU A 88 -5.31 -11.18 18.27
C LEU A 88 -6.06 -11.82 19.45
N GLU A 89 -5.68 -11.42 20.65
CA GLU A 89 -6.39 -11.75 21.87
C GLU A 89 -7.41 -10.66 22.19
N VAL A 90 -8.57 -11.06 22.70
CA VAL A 90 -9.60 -10.12 23.16
C VAL A 90 -9.34 -9.82 24.63
N ARG A 91 -9.32 -8.54 24.99
CA ARG A 91 -9.29 -8.08 26.39
C ARG A 91 -10.38 -7.04 26.62
N SER A 92 -11.00 -7.08 27.79
CA SER A 92 -11.94 -6.04 28.19
C SER A 92 -11.19 -4.74 28.49
N LEU A 93 -11.80 -3.59 28.24
CA LEU A 93 -11.18 -2.30 28.53
C LEU A 93 -10.85 -2.18 30.03
N GLN A 94 -11.71 -2.71 30.90
CA GLN A 94 -11.54 -2.73 32.35
C GLN A 94 -10.28 -3.47 32.79
N SER A 95 -9.88 -4.53 32.09
CA SER A 95 -8.69 -5.32 32.43
C SER A 95 -7.36 -4.55 32.28
N TYR A 96 -7.37 -3.37 31.66
CA TYR A 96 -6.20 -2.49 31.54
C TYR A 96 -6.05 -1.52 32.72
N PHE A 97 -7.10 -1.33 33.53
CA PHE A 97 -7.16 -0.33 34.62
C PHE A 97 -7.32 -0.96 36.01
N SER A 98 -7.30 -2.30 36.10
CA SER A 98 -7.32 -3.06 37.36
C SER A 98 -5.92 -3.59 37.66
#